data_AF-A0A2S7PXH2-F1
#
_entry.id   AF-A0A2S7PXH2-F1
#
_cell.length_a   1.000
_cell.length_b   1.000
_cell.length_c   1.000
_cell.angle_alpha   90.00
_cell.angle_beta   90.00
_cell.angle_gamma   90.00
#
_symmetry.space_group_name_H-M   'P 1'
#
loop_
_entity.id
_entity.type
_entity.pdbx_description
1 polymer ?
#
loop_
_entity_poly.entity_id
_entity_poly.type
_entity_poly.pdbx_seq_one_letter_code
_entity_poly.pdbx_strand_id
1 'polypeptide(L)'
;MLNNLEYLWQTLQGYGVQFDKNLIKNEYERNPTVVEAWISKYLGPETLLTRDEIALYNELVKSGQAKKLEEAQDLSAICDLNDDQLKTAIEELQRSTAAIKKQSETLRQQQSALALLVKSNTRNSKARSEANSRQLQKWEAEKEQVNSALEELSQGLMYQISDMEQQSKSSHSDVKQTVDGILKGDDKLLASLQKLAADLDPGSKEDDELIDRIRDLCARYIKHTVDGMRTKLDRIYLEALGDPAGPNSNNVNEQEIKDLQEELESLYSEVLPVAQMSAEQQYLEPALREITLRGNQGQERSYQAMKYIQECLNFLVKRTKVYAEHLEQYQCHQMAVKFAIECGKKELQLQASAQASKPASHGRKQSITQSISRKTRRRSSMFEEMDAEQQMLRNLGIALPTESDPDESHGYLEGVLRERAAKPI
;
A
#
# COMPACT_ATOMS: atom_id res chain seq x y z
N MET A 1 6.30 0.36 -101.63
CA MET A 1 6.23 1.46 -102.61
C MET A 1 6.39 1.02 -104.07
N LEU A 2 7.04 -0.10 -104.43
CA LEU A 2 6.92 -0.68 -105.79
C LEU A 2 5.96 -1.89 -105.89
N ASN A 3 5.74 -2.62 -104.79
CA ASN A 3 4.97 -3.88 -104.82
C ASN A 3 3.46 -3.70 -105.05
N ASN A 4 2.84 -2.61 -104.58
CA ASN A 4 1.39 -2.39 -104.74
C ASN A 4 1.00 -2.01 -106.15
N LEU A 5 1.87 -1.28 -106.86
CA LEU A 5 1.63 -0.92 -108.25
C LEU A 5 1.72 -2.18 -109.13
N GLU A 6 2.74 -3.02 -108.91
CA GLU A 6 2.95 -4.28 -109.63
C GLU A 6 1.81 -5.28 -109.39
N TYR A 7 1.29 -5.36 -108.16
CA TYR A 7 0.09 -6.13 -107.83
C TYR A 7 -1.15 -5.62 -108.58
N LEU A 8 -1.33 -4.30 -108.71
CA LEU A 8 -2.41 -3.70 -109.48
C LEU A 8 -2.30 -3.99 -110.99
N TRP A 9 -1.09 -4.01 -111.56
CA TRP A 9 -0.90 -4.43 -112.96
C TRP A 9 -1.30 -5.89 -113.17
N GLN A 10 -0.92 -6.76 -112.23
CA GLN A 10 -1.19 -8.20 -112.32
C GLN A 10 -2.67 -8.54 -112.13
N THR A 11 -3.37 -7.84 -111.23
CA THR A 11 -4.83 -8.01 -111.06
C THR A 11 -5.58 -7.49 -112.28
N LEU A 12 -5.33 -6.27 -112.74
CA LEU A 12 -6.04 -5.71 -113.90
C LEU A 12 -5.82 -6.52 -115.19
N GLN A 13 -4.61 -7.08 -115.39
CA GLN A 13 -4.33 -7.99 -116.51
C GLN A 13 -5.04 -9.34 -116.35
N GLY A 14 -5.20 -9.84 -115.12
CA GLY A 14 -5.95 -11.07 -114.82
C GLY A 14 -7.45 -10.98 -115.06
N TYR A 15 -8.03 -9.78 -114.94
CA TYR A 15 -9.45 -9.49 -115.21
C TYR A 15 -9.73 -8.99 -116.63
N GLY A 16 -8.72 -8.94 -117.51
CA GLY A 16 -8.88 -8.66 -118.94
C GLY A 16 -9.24 -7.20 -119.28
N VAL A 17 -8.99 -6.27 -118.35
CA VAL A 17 -9.18 -4.83 -118.59
C VAL A 17 -7.99 -4.31 -119.40
N GLN A 18 -8.21 -3.53 -120.46
CA GLN A 18 -7.12 -2.87 -121.20
C GLN A 18 -6.86 -1.48 -120.61
N PHE A 19 -5.61 -1.20 -120.24
CA PHE A 19 -5.24 0.06 -119.57
C PHE A 19 -3.86 0.54 -120.03
N ASP A 20 -3.71 1.85 -120.17
CA ASP A 20 -2.49 2.48 -120.66
C ASP A 20 -1.47 2.65 -119.53
N LYS A 21 -0.29 2.04 -119.71
CA LYS A 21 0.71 1.86 -118.65
C LYS A 21 1.32 3.15 -118.14
N ASN A 22 1.32 4.16 -119.00
CA ASN A 22 2.01 5.42 -118.74
C ASN A 22 1.13 6.42 -118.00
N LEU A 23 -0.20 6.31 -118.11
CA LEU A 23 -1.16 7.27 -117.55
C LEU A 23 -1.35 7.05 -116.05
N ILE A 24 -1.45 5.79 -115.62
CA ILE A 24 -1.56 5.40 -114.20
C ILE A 24 -0.26 5.68 -113.44
N LYS A 25 0.90 5.52 -114.09
CA LYS A 25 2.20 5.85 -113.50
C LYS A 25 2.32 7.36 -113.21
N ASN A 26 1.86 8.19 -114.14
CA ASN A 26 1.91 9.65 -114.01
C ASN A 26 0.95 10.18 -112.92
N GLU A 27 -0.23 9.57 -112.75
CA GLU A 27 -1.18 9.91 -111.68
C GLU A 27 -0.77 9.36 -110.30
N TYR A 28 -0.09 8.20 -110.24
CA TYR A 28 0.48 7.67 -109.00
C TYR A 28 1.62 8.56 -108.47
N GLU A 29 2.44 9.10 -109.36
CA GLU A 29 3.50 10.06 -108.99
C GLU A 29 2.94 11.40 -108.48
N ARG A 30 1.70 11.77 -108.87
CA ARG A 30 1.01 12.97 -108.37
C ARG A 30 0.41 12.82 -106.98
N ASN A 31 -0.23 11.68 -106.66
CA ASN A 31 -0.92 11.49 -105.38
C ASN A 31 -0.87 10.01 -104.89
N PRO A 32 0.26 9.56 -104.32
CA PRO A 32 0.46 8.15 -104.00
C PRO A 32 -0.47 7.64 -102.88
N THR A 33 -0.79 8.46 -101.87
CA THR A 33 -1.59 8.05 -100.71
C THR A 33 -3.08 7.90 -101.00
N VAL A 34 -3.63 8.76 -101.88
CA VAL A 34 -5.04 8.68 -102.29
C VAL A 34 -5.24 7.47 -103.20
N VAL A 35 -4.28 7.20 -104.08
CA VAL A 35 -4.30 6.01 -104.96
C VAL A 35 -4.13 4.74 -104.13
N GLU A 36 -3.26 4.70 -103.12
CA GLU A 36 -3.14 3.53 -102.22
C GLU A 36 -4.39 3.32 -101.34
N ALA A 37 -5.00 4.39 -100.82
CA ALA A 37 -6.27 4.30 -100.11
C ALA A 37 -7.43 3.86 -101.02
N TRP A 38 -7.42 4.27 -102.28
CA TRP A 38 -8.41 3.84 -103.27
C TRP A 38 -8.21 2.38 -103.69
N ILE A 39 -6.97 1.94 -103.93
CA ILE A 39 -6.62 0.55 -104.25
C ILE A 39 -7.00 -0.38 -103.10
N SER A 40 -6.68 -0.02 -101.86
CA SER A 40 -7.04 -0.83 -100.69
C SER A 40 -8.55 -0.89 -100.44
N LYS A 41 -9.28 0.20 -100.73
CA LYS A 41 -10.73 0.27 -100.51
C LYS A 41 -11.56 -0.44 -101.60
N TYR A 42 -11.13 -0.37 -102.86
CA TYR A 42 -11.93 -0.86 -104.00
C TYR A 42 -11.33 -2.07 -104.74
N LEU A 43 -10.05 -2.38 -104.54
CA LEU A 43 -9.32 -3.50 -105.17
C LEU A 43 -8.77 -4.48 -104.10
N GLY A 44 -9.47 -4.62 -102.98
CA GLY A 44 -9.13 -5.57 -101.91
C GLY A 44 -9.69 -6.99 -102.18
N PRO A 45 -9.17 -8.03 -101.50
CA PRO A 45 -9.66 -9.41 -101.66
C PRO A 45 -11.13 -9.59 -101.26
N GLU A 46 -11.67 -8.67 -100.46
CA GLU A 46 -13.09 -8.65 -100.04
C GLU A 46 -14.02 -8.00 -101.08
N THR A 47 -13.49 -7.24 -102.03
CA THR A 47 -14.25 -6.50 -103.05
C THR A 47 -14.04 -7.02 -104.47
N LEU A 48 -13.05 -7.89 -104.68
CA LEU A 48 -12.82 -8.58 -105.94
C LEU A 48 -13.38 -10.00 -105.84
N LEU A 49 -14.33 -10.36 -106.72
CA LEU A 49 -14.79 -11.75 -106.82
C LEU A 49 -13.59 -12.64 -107.17
N THR A 50 -13.37 -13.66 -106.36
CA THR A 50 -12.36 -14.70 -106.64
C THR A 50 -12.73 -15.50 -107.89
N ARG A 51 -11.75 -16.16 -108.52
CA ARG A 51 -11.96 -16.90 -109.80
C ARG A 51 -13.11 -17.91 -109.72
N ASP A 52 -13.27 -18.56 -108.57
CA ASP A 52 -14.34 -19.52 -108.33
C ASP A 52 -15.70 -18.84 -108.16
N GLU A 53 -15.73 -17.66 -107.52
CA GLU A 53 -16.95 -16.85 -107.37
C GLU A 53 -17.41 -16.23 -108.70
N ILE A 54 -16.49 -15.84 -109.59
CA ILE A 54 -16.85 -15.40 -110.95
C ILE A 54 -17.41 -16.55 -111.77
N ALA A 55 -16.86 -17.76 -111.61
CA ALA A 55 -17.39 -18.96 -112.25
C ALA A 55 -18.82 -19.24 -111.74
N LEU A 56 -19.03 -19.18 -110.42
CA LEU A 56 -20.33 -19.34 -109.79
C LEU A 56 -21.32 -18.23 -110.19
N TYR A 57 -20.90 -16.97 -110.23
CA TYR A 57 -21.76 -15.86 -110.67
C TYR A 57 -22.15 -16.01 -112.15
N ASN A 58 -21.21 -16.42 -113.02
CA ASN A 58 -21.52 -16.70 -114.42
C ASN A 58 -22.47 -17.90 -114.58
N GLU A 59 -22.37 -18.91 -113.72
CA GLU A 59 -23.29 -20.04 -113.66
C GLU A 59 -24.67 -19.63 -113.10
N LEU A 60 -24.71 -18.71 -112.13
CA LEU A 60 -25.92 -18.13 -111.56
C LEU A 60 -26.66 -17.19 -112.54
N VAL A 61 -25.89 -16.47 -113.37
CA VAL A 61 -26.41 -15.63 -114.46
C VAL A 61 -26.92 -16.50 -115.61
N LYS A 62 -26.22 -17.58 -115.98
CA LYS A 62 -26.69 -18.54 -116.99
C LYS A 62 -27.92 -19.33 -116.54
N SER A 63 -28.07 -19.59 -115.24
CA SER A 63 -29.24 -20.26 -114.64
C SER A 63 -30.39 -19.33 -114.25
N GLY A 64 -30.22 -18.00 -114.40
CA GLY A 64 -31.27 -17.00 -114.18
C GLY A 64 -31.69 -16.79 -112.72
N GLN A 65 -30.94 -17.31 -111.74
CA GLN A 65 -31.26 -17.20 -110.31
C GLN A 65 -30.85 -15.86 -109.69
N ALA A 66 -29.90 -15.12 -110.31
CA ALA A 66 -29.48 -13.81 -109.83
C ALA A 66 -30.62 -12.76 -109.84
N LYS A 67 -31.46 -12.77 -110.88
CA LYS A 67 -32.60 -11.84 -110.99
C LYS A 67 -33.68 -12.07 -109.93
N LYS A 68 -33.82 -13.30 -109.42
CA LYS A 68 -34.79 -13.63 -108.36
C LYS A 68 -34.37 -13.12 -106.98
N LEU A 69 -33.08 -12.83 -106.77
CA LEU A 69 -32.57 -12.32 -105.50
C LEU A 69 -32.74 -10.80 -105.37
N GLU A 70 -32.63 -10.08 -106.50
CA GLU A 70 -32.92 -8.63 -106.54
C GLU A 70 -34.40 -8.33 -106.28
N GLU A 71 -35.32 -9.17 -106.77
CA GLU A 71 -36.76 -9.03 -106.52
C GLU A 71 -37.18 -9.45 -105.10
N ALA A 72 -36.37 -10.25 -104.40
CA ALA A 72 -36.66 -10.70 -103.04
C ALA A 72 -36.28 -9.67 -101.95
N GLN A 73 -35.57 -8.60 -102.32
CA GLN A 73 -35.22 -7.53 -101.39
C GLN A 73 -36.31 -6.45 -101.42
N ASP A 74 -37.34 -6.68 -100.62
CA ASP A 74 -38.53 -5.84 -100.50
C ASP A 74 -38.18 -4.48 -99.87
N LEU A 75 -37.80 -3.51 -100.71
CA LEU A 75 -37.44 -2.13 -100.34
C LEU A 75 -38.66 -1.27 -99.95
N SER A 76 -39.87 -1.83 -99.96
CA SER A 76 -41.13 -1.14 -99.66
C SER A 76 -41.35 -0.86 -98.17
N ALA A 77 -40.72 -1.64 -97.28
CA ALA A 77 -40.85 -1.48 -95.82
C ALA A 77 -40.15 -0.23 -95.24
N ILE A 78 -39.46 0.55 -96.07
CA ILE A 78 -38.64 1.69 -95.63
C ILE A 78 -39.32 3.05 -95.90
N CYS A 79 -40.44 3.12 -96.64
CA CYS A 79 -40.83 4.37 -97.29
C CYS A 79 -42.05 5.17 -96.80
N ASP A 80 -42.75 4.82 -95.71
CA ASP A 80 -43.84 5.67 -95.20
C ASP A 80 -43.67 6.02 -93.71
N LEU A 81 -42.60 6.75 -93.39
CA LEU A 81 -42.54 7.51 -92.15
C LEU A 81 -43.52 8.68 -92.25
N ASN A 82 -44.71 8.54 -91.65
CA ASN A 82 -45.70 9.61 -91.59
C ASN A 82 -45.12 10.82 -90.82
N ASP A 83 -45.21 12.01 -91.41
CA ASP A 83 -44.53 13.23 -90.94
C ASP A 83 -44.94 13.61 -89.49
N ASP A 84 -46.16 13.23 -89.08
CA ASP A 84 -46.67 13.44 -87.71
C ASP A 84 -46.12 12.44 -86.69
N GLN A 85 -45.86 11.20 -87.08
CA GLN A 85 -45.17 10.21 -86.23
C GLN A 85 -43.71 10.61 -86.02
N LEU A 86 -43.09 11.16 -87.07
CA LEU A 86 -41.72 11.67 -87.01
C LEU A 86 -41.63 12.90 -86.10
N LYS A 87 -42.59 13.84 -86.16
CA LYS A 87 -42.71 14.96 -85.20
C LYS A 87 -42.94 14.48 -83.77
N THR A 88 -43.83 13.51 -83.56
CA THR A 88 -44.12 12.97 -82.22
C THR A 88 -42.89 12.26 -81.62
N ALA A 89 -42.17 11.48 -82.43
CA ALA A 89 -40.92 10.84 -82.01
C ALA A 89 -39.83 11.87 -81.70
N ILE A 90 -39.73 12.96 -82.48
CA ILE A 90 -38.80 14.07 -82.18
C ILE A 90 -39.18 14.75 -80.86
N GLU A 91 -40.46 15.05 -80.61
CA GLU A 91 -40.91 15.66 -79.36
C GLU A 91 -40.69 14.75 -78.15
N GLU A 92 -40.94 13.44 -78.28
CA GLU A 92 -40.69 12.46 -77.23
C GLU A 92 -39.20 12.31 -76.96
N LEU A 93 -38.36 12.26 -77.99
CA LEU A 93 -36.91 12.22 -77.87
C LEU A 93 -36.37 13.52 -77.27
N GLN A 94 -36.96 14.67 -77.59
CA GLN A 94 -36.64 15.96 -76.96
C GLN A 94 -37.06 15.97 -75.47
N ARG A 95 -38.24 15.45 -75.11
CA ARG A 95 -38.65 15.29 -73.70
C ARG A 95 -37.72 14.33 -72.96
N SER A 96 -37.33 13.20 -73.56
CA SER A 96 -36.41 12.24 -72.96
C SER A 96 -35.02 12.85 -72.80
N THR A 97 -34.54 13.58 -73.81
CA THR A 97 -33.25 14.31 -73.75
C THR A 97 -33.27 15.37 -72.67
N ALA A 98 -34.36 16.12 -72.53
CA ALA A 98 -34.53 17.10 -71.46
C ALA A 98 -34.58 16.43 -70.07
N ALA A 99 -35.27 15.29 -69.95
CA ALA A 99 -35.32 14.51 -68.71
C ALA A 99 -33.94 13.94 -68.33
N ILE A 100 -33.19 13.39 -69.30
CA ILE A 100 -31.82 12.88 -69.10
C ILE A 100 -30.87 14.01 -68.73
N LYS A 101 -30.99 15.19 -69.36
CA LYS A 101 -30.19 16.38 -68.98
C LYS A 101 -30.47 16.78 -67.53
N LYS A 102 -31.75 16.86 -67.14
CA LYS A 102 -32.14 17.16 -65.76
C LYS A 102 -31.62 16.10 -64.77
N GLN A 103 -31.69 14.82 -65.11
CA GLN A 103 -31.13 13.73 -64.31
C GLN A 103 -29.60 13.79 -64.22
N SER A 104 -28.93 14.16 -65.30
CA SER A 104 -27.46 14.31 -65.33
C SER A 104 -27.03 15.50 -64.47
N GLU A 105 -27.78 16.60 -64.50
CA GLU A 105 -27.55 17.76 -63.64
C GLU A 105 -27.77 17.41 -62.16
N THR A 106 -28.84 16.69 -61.82
CA THR A 106 -29.07 16.25 -60.42
C THR A 106 -28.01 15.26 -59.95
N LEU A 107 -27.59 14.31 -60.79
CA LEU A 107 -26.49 13.40 -60.46
C LEU A 107 -25.17 14.15 -60.27
N ARG A 108 -24.89 15.17 -61.09
CA ARG A 108 -23.69 16.00 -60.94
C ARG A 108 -23.71 16.81 -59.64
N GLN A 109 -24.89 17.31 -59.23
CA GLN A 109 -25.09 17.96 -57.93
C GLN A 109 -24.95 16.96 -56.76
N GLN A 110 -25.45 15.73 -56.91
CA GLN A 110 -25.27 14.68 -55.90
C GLN A 110 -23.81 14.26 -55.79
N GLN A 111 -23.10 14.11 -56.90
CA GLN A 111 -21.68 13.79 -56.93
C GLN A 111 -20.85 14.88 -56.26
N SER A 112 -21.13 16.15 -56.52
CA SER A 112 -20.43 17.26 -55.87
C SER A 112 -20.73 17.32 -54.37
N ALA A 113 -21.99 17.09 -53.95
CA ALA A 113 -22.37 16.99 -52.56
C ALA A 113 -21.67 15.82 -51.84
N LEU A 114 -21.60 14.65 -52.47
CA LEU A 114 -20.88 13.48 -51.93
C LEU A 114 -19.38 13.74 -51.82
N ALA A 115 -18.77 14.37 -52.82
CA ALA A 115 -17.35 14.75 -52.76
C ALA A 115 -17.05 15.70 -51.59
N LEU A 116 -17.94 16.67 -51.33
CA LEU A 116 -17.85 17.56 -50.17
C LEU A 116 -18.01 16.82 -48.85
N LEU A 117 -18.95 15.86 -48.76
CA LEU A 117 -19.12 15.02 -47.57
C LEU A 117 -17.90 14.14 -47.31
N VAL A 118 -17.30 13.52 -48.34
CA VAL A 118 -16.08 12.71 -48.20
C VAL A 118 -14.91 13.58 -47.74
N LYS A 119 -14.75 14.78 -48.32
CA LYS A 119 -13.71 15.74 -47.90
C LYS A 119 -13.92 16.22 -46.46
N SER A 120 -15.16 16.49 -46.07
CA SER A 120 -15.51 16.86 -44.70
C SER A 120 -15.25 15.71 -43.73
N ASN A 121 -15.63 14.49 -44.09
CA ASN A 121 -15.46 13.30 -43.28
C ASN A 121 -13.98 12.93 -43.08
N THR A 122 -13.16 13.00 -44.14
CA THR A 122 -11.70 12.78 -44.03
C THR A 122 -11.04 13.84 -43.15
N ARG A 123 -11.42 15.12 -43.29
CA ARG A 123 -10.96 16.19 -42.39
C ARG A 123 -11.38 15.94 -40.94
N ASN A 124 -12.63 15.55 -40.70
CA ASN A 124 -13.15 15.27 -39.37
C ASN A 124 -12.48 14.03 -38.76
N SER A 125 -12.24 12.98 -39.55
CA SER A 125 -11.51 11.79 -39.11
C SER A 125 -10.07 12.10 -38.71
N LYS A 126 -9.36 12.94 -39.47
CA LYS A 126 -8.01 13.41 -39.11
C LYS A 126 -8.03 14.23 -37.83
N ALA A 127 -8.95 15.21 -37.73
CA ALA A 127 -9.11 16.02 -36.53
C ALA A 127 -9.42 15.17 -35.28
N ARG A 128 -10.27 14.14 -35.42
CA ARG A 128 -10.57 13.18 -34.34
C ARG A 128 -9.36 12.33 -33.96
N SER A 129 -8.59 11.85 -34.94
CA SER A 129 -7.37 11.08 -34.67
C SER A 129 -6.32 11.91 -33.94
N GLU A 130 -6.14 13.17 -34.34
CA GLU A 130 -5.22 14.11 -33.68
C GLU A 130 -5.70 14.44 -32.27
N ALA A 131 -7.00 14.71 -32.08
CA ALA A 131 -7.58 14.96 -30.76
C ALA A 131 -7.40 13.75 -29.82
N ASN A 132 -7.68 12.53 -30.31
CA ASN A 132 -7.49 11.30 -29.53
C ASN A 132 -6.01 11.06 -29.20
N SER A 133 -5.09 11.30 -30.14
CA SER A 133 -3.66 11.17 -29.88
C SER A 133 -3.17 12.17 -28.82
N ARG A 134 -3.63 13.42 -28.87
CA ARG A 134 -3.32 14.44 -27.85
C ARG A 134 -3.90 14.05 -26.50
N GLN A 135 -5.12 13.52 -26.47
CA GLN A 135 -5.74 13.04 -25.24
C GLN A 135 -4.94 11.87 -24.64
N LEU A 136 -4.54 10.89 -25.46
CA LEU A 136 -3.73 9.76 -25.00
C LEU A 136 -2.39 10.23 -24.42
N GLN A 137 -1.70 11.15 -25.09
CA GLN A 137 -0.45 11.74 -24.58
C GLN A 137 -0.64 12.46 -23.24
N LYS A 138 -1.74 13.19 -23.06
CA LYS A 138 -2.06 13.82 -21.77
C LYS A 138 -2.28 12.77 -20.67
N TRP A 139 -3.03 11.72 -20.98
CA TRP A 139 -3.32 10.65 -20.03
C TRP A 139 -2.05 9.87 -19.66
N GLU A 140 -1.15 9.64 -20.62
CA GLU A 140 0.16 9.03 -20.37
C GLU A 140 1.04 9.93 -19.49
N ALA A 141 1.06 11.24 -19.75
CA ALA A 141 1.82 12.20 -18.93
C ALA A 141 1.27 12.29 -17.50
N GLU A 142 -0.05 12.37 -17.33
CA GLU A 142 -0.71 12.37 -16.01
C GLU A 142 -0.44 11.05 -15.26
N LYS A 143 -0.52 9.90 -15.96
CA LYS A 143 -0.18 8.60 -15.38
C LYS A 143 1.27 8.53 -14.92
N GLU A 144 2.21 9.03 -15.73
CA GLU A 144 3.63 9.05 -15.37
C GLU A 144 3.88 9.97 -14.16
N GLN A 145 3.23 11.13 -14.12
CA GLN A 145 3.30 12.05 -12.97
C GLN A 145 2.75 11.42 -11.69
N VAL A 146 1.61 10.72 -11.76
CA VAL A 146 1.06 10.01 -10.60
C VAL A 146 1.98 8.86 -10.19
N ASN A 147 2.56 8.14 -11.14
CA ASN A 147 3.48 7.04 -10.86
C ASN A 147 4.79 7.54 -10.22
N SER A 148 5.33 8.69 -10.65
CA SER A 148 6.51 9.29 -10.02
C SER A 148 6.21 9.78 -8.61
N ALA A 149 5.06 10.43 -8.39
CA ALA A 149 4.63 10.86 -7.05
C ALA A 149 4.39 9.66 -6.11
N LEU A 150 3.85 8.55 -6.62
CA LEU A 150 3.69 7.31 -5.87
C LEU A 150 5.05 6.71 -5.47
N GLU A 151 5.99 6.68 -6.40
CA GLU A 151 7.35 6.18 -6.16
C GLU A 151 8.07 7.02 -5.10
N GLU A 152 8.02 8.36 -5.21
CA GLU A 152 8.57 9.28 -4.21
C GLU A 152 7.97 9.06 -2.82
N LEU A 153 6.63 8.92 -2.73
CA LEU A 153 5.95 8.65 -1.47
C LEU A 153 6.32 7.28 -0.89
N SER A 154 6.44 6.25 -1.73
CA SER A 154 6.83 4.90 -1.32
C SER A 154 8.27 4.87 -0.78
N GLN A 155 9.19 5.58 -1.43
CA GLN A 155 10.57 5.73 -0.95
C GLN A 155 10.59 6.51 0.37
N GLY A 156 9.84 7.61 0.47
CA GLY A 156 9.67 8.37 1.71
C GLY A 156 9.18 7.50 2.87
N LEU A 157 8.16 6.69 2.63
CA LEU A 157 7.62 5.75 3.62
C LEU A 157 8.63 4.65 3.98
N MET A 158 9.42 4.16 3.03
CA MET A 158 10.51 3.20 3.30
C MET A 158 11.61 3.81 4.19
N TYR A 159 12.00 5.06 3.94
CA TYR A 159 12.94 5.78 4.79
C TYR A 159 12.38 5.99 6.20
N GLN A 160 11.12 6.43 6.32
CA GLN A 160 10.45 6.60 7.61
C GLN A 160 10.35 5.29 8.39
N ILE A 161 10.01 4.18 7.74
CA ILE A 161 9.98 2.85 8.38
C ILE A 161 11.37 2.45 8.87
N SER A 162 12.41 2.68 8.07
CA SER A 162 13.78 2.33 8.43
C SER A 162 14.29 3.17 9.60
N ASP A 163 13.97 4.46 9.60
CA ASP A 163 14.30 5.40 10.68
C ASP A 163 13.56 5.03 11.98
N MET A 164 12.25 4.78 11.92
CA MET A 164 11.46 4.30 13.05
C MET A 164 11.97 2.96 13.59
N GLU A 165 12.40 2.04 12.73
CA GLU A 165 12.99 0.76 13.14
C GLU A 165 14.34 0.94 13.84
N GLN A 166 15.19 1.84 13.33
CA GLN A 166 16.47 2.17 13.94
C GLN A 166 16.30 2.88 15.28
N GLN A 167 15.38 3.86 15.35
CA GLN A 167 15.03 4.57 16.57
C GLN A 167 14.42 3.63 17.62
N SER A 168 13.59 2.66 17.21
CA SER A 168 13.05 1.64 18.11
C SER A 168 14.17 0.76 18.70
N LYS A 169 15.17 0.37 17.90
CA LYS A 169 16.31 -0.42 18.37
C LYS A 169 17.21 0.37 19.33
N SER A 170 17.54 1.62 19.00
CA SER A 170 18.40 2.46 19.85
C SER A 170 17.71 2.81 21.17
N SER A 171 16.45 3.24 21.13
CA SER A 171 15.67 3.51 22.35
C SER A 171 15.51 2.27 23.22
N HIS A 172 15.34 1.08 22.64
CA HIS A 172 15.26 -0.16 23.41
C HIS A 172 16.57 -0.46 24.16
N SER A 173 17.72 -0.26 23.52
CA SER A 173 19.01 -0.44 24.19
C SER A 173 19.25 0.60 25.29
N ASP A 174 18.83 1.85 25.09
CA ASP A 174 18.99 2.93 26.06
C ASP A 174 18.09 2.72 27.29
N VAL A 175 16.81 2.37 27.08
CA VAL A 175 15.89 1.98 28.17
C VAL A 175 16.45 0.79 28.95
N LYS A 176 16.98 -0.23 28.26
CA LYS A 176 17.60 -1.38 28.93
C LYS A 176 18.81 -0.96 29.78
N GLN A 177 19.70 -0.14 29.24
CA GLN A 177 20.90 0.33 29.95
C GLN A 177 20.53 1.18 31.18
N THR A 178 19.53 2.06 31.06
CA THR A 178 19.08 2.90 32.18
C THR A 178 18.41 2.06 33.27
N VAL A 179 17.54 1.11 32.92
CA VAL A 179 16.92 0.16 33.88
C VAL A 179 18.00 -0.68 34.56
N ASP A 180 18.96 -1.25 33.82
CA ASP A 180 20.07 -2.02 34.39
C ASP A 180 20.92 -1.16 35.35
N GLY A 181 21.14 0.11 35.01
CA GLY A 181 21.86 1.07 35.85
C GLY A 181 21.15 1.37 37.17
N ILE A 182 19.83 1.55 37.11
CA ILE A 182 18.98 1.77 38.28
C ILE A 182 18.97 0.52 39.17
N LEU A 183 18.69 -0.66 38.62
CA LEU A 183 18.66 -1.91 39.39
C LEU A 183 19.99 -2.21 40.08
N LYS A 184 21.12 -1.92 39.43
CA LYS A 184 22.44 -1.99 40.09
C LYS A 184 22.62 -1.00 41.23
N GLY A 185 21.99 0.17 41.14
CA GLY A 185 21.93 1.14 42.25
C GLY A 185 21.11 0.61 43.42
N ASP A 186 20.02 -0.09 43.11
CA ASP A 186 19.10 -0.70 44.08
C ASP A 186 19.79 -1.86 44.81
N ASP A 187 20.51 -2.71 44.07
CA ASP A 187 21.29 -3.81 44.64
C ASP A 187 22.39 -3.30 45.58
N LYS A 188 23.05 -2.19 45.25
CA LYS A 188 24.02 -1.54 46.14
C LYS A 188 23.39 -1.02 47.43
N LEU A 189 22.18 -0.45 47.33
CA LEU A 189 21.42 -0.02 48.50
C LEU A 189 20.99 -1.23 49.34
N LEU A 190 20.49 -2.30 48.72
CA LEU A 190 20.13 -3.53 49.43
C LEU A 190 21.34 -4.16 50.13
N ALA A 191 22.51 -4.17 49.50
CA ALA A 191 23.75 -4.63 50.12
C ALA A 191 24.16 -3.77 51.32
N SER A 192 23.98 -2.45 51.27
CA SER A 192 24.27 -1.58 52.42
C SER A 192 23.25 -1.76 53.55
N LEU A 193 21.98 -1.99 53.23
CA LEU A 193 20.95 -2.33 54.22
C LEU A 193 21.20 -3.71 54.86
N GLN A 194 21.67 -4.70 54.09
CA GLN A 194 22.05 -6.00 54.62
C GLN A 194 23.23 -5.87 55.60
N LYS A 195 24.24 -5.05 55.27
CA LYS A 195 25.34 -4.77 56.18
C LYS A 195 24.84 -4.09 57.47
N LEU A 196 23.98 -3.07 57.33
CA LEU A 196 23.37 -2.40 58.48
C LEU A 196 22.55 -3.37 59.34
N ALA A 197 21.80 -4.28 58.72
CA ALA A 197 21.03 -5.30 59.43
C ALA A 197 21.93 -6.31 60.15
N ALA A 198 23.08 -6.67 59.58
CA ALA A 198 24.08 -7.52 60.24
C ALA A 198 24.74 -6.82 61.43
N ASP A 199 24.99 -5.51 61.33
CA ASP A 199 25.51 -4.69 62.42
C ASP A 199 24.47 -4.45 63.54
N LEU A 200 23.19 -4.76 63.29
CA LEU A 200 22.07 -4.62 64.22
C LEU A 200 21.84 -5.86 65.11
N ASP A 201 22.74 -6.86 65.06
CA ASP A 201 22.64 -8.07 65.86
C ASP A 201 22.39 -7.71 67.33
N PRO A 202 21.27 -8.18 67.94
CA PRO A 202 20.91 -7.78 69.27
C PRO A 202 21.96 -8.30 70.25
N GLY A 203 22.71 -7.35 70.82
CA GLY A 203 23.35 -7.53 72.11
C GLY A 203 22.33 -8.09 73.10
N SER A 204 22.49 -9.36 73.41
CA SER A 204 21.86 -10.05 74.54
C SER A 204 22.84 -11.08 75.09
N LYS A 205 23.52 -11.85 74.23
CA LYS A 205 24.44 -12.89 74.72
C LYS A 205 25.60 -12.32 75.55
N GLU A 206 26.21 -11.22 75.11
CA GLU A 206 27.32 -10.60 75.84
C GLU A 206 26.83 -9.92 77.13
N ASP A 207 25.70 -9.22 77.09
CA ASP A 207 25.12 -8.57 78.27
C ASP A 207 24.61 -9.58 79.31
N ASP A 208 24.01 -10.69 78.87
CA ASP A 208 23.55 -11.80 79.74
C ASP A 208 24.75 -12.49 80.42
N GLU A 209 25.84 -12.75 79.69
CA GLU A 209 27.08 -13.29 80.25
C GLU A 209 27.75 -12.33 81.24
N LEU A 210 27.69 -11.02 80.98
CA LEU A 210 28.20 -9.99 81.90
C LEU A 210 27.36 -9.91 83.17
N ILE A 211 26.03 -9.99 83.07
CA ILE A 211 25.12 -10.02 84.22
C ILE A 211 25.43 -11.23 85.12
N ASP A 212 25.60 -12.41 84.54
CA ASP A 212 25.91 -13.62 85.30
C ASP A 212 27.29 -13.56 85.97
N ARG A 213 28.28 -12.96 85.30
CA ARG A 213 29.60 -12.70 85.89
C ARG A 213 29.53 -11.73 87.07
N ILE A 214 28.74 -10.66 86.96
CA ILE A 214 28.56 -9.68 88.05
C ILE A 214 27.88 -10.34 89.25
N ARG A 215 26.87 -11.19 89.02
CA ARG A 215 26.20 -11.97 90.08
C ARG A 215 27.16 -12.91 90.79
N ASP A 216 28.00 -13.65 90.06
CA ASP A 216 29.00 -14.55 90.65
C ASP A 216 30.04 -13.76 91.48
N LEU A 217 30.54 -12.62 90.97
CA LEU A 217 31.46 -11.76 91.72
C LEU A 217 30.83 -11.18 92.98
N CYS A 218 29.57 -10.74 92.93
CA CYS A 218 28.84 -10.27 94.11
C CYS A 218 28.66 -11.39 95.15
N ALA A 219 28.29 -12.60 94.72
CA ALA A 219 28.16 -13.75 95.61
C ALA A 219 29.49 -14.11 96.30
N ARG A 220 30.61 -14.07 95.56
CA ARG A 220 31.95 -14.27 96.13
C ARG A 220 32.32 -13.16 97.10
N TYR A 221 32.01 -11.90 96.78
CA TYR A 221 32.26 -10.76 97.65
C TYR A 221 31.49 -10.90 98.97
N ILE A 222 30.18 -11.19 98.92
CA ILE A 222 29.34 -11.44 100.11
C ILE A 222 29.91 -12.58 100.96
N LYS A 223 30.33 -13.69 100.32
CA LYS A 223 30.95 -14.80 101.05
C LYS A 223 32.21 -14.37 101.79
N HIS A 224 33.12 -13.66 101.12
CA HIS A 224 34.37 -13.20 101.73
C HIS A 224 34.15 -12.14 102.83
N THR A 225 33.16 -11.25 102.69
CA THR A 225 32.85 -10.26 103.72
C THR A 225 32.21 -10.89 104.95
N VAL A 226 31.30 -11.86 104.78
CA VAL A 226 30.71 -12.62 105.89
C VAL A 226 31.77 -13.44 106.62
N ASP A 227 32.61 -14.20 105.89
CA ASP A 227 33.71 -14.96 106.48
C ASP A 227 34.73 -14.05 107.19
N GLY A 228 35.02 -12.88 106.61
CA GLY A 228 35.89 -11.86 107.19
C GLY A 228 35.31 -11.18 108.43
N MET A 229 34.00 -10.93 108.48
CA MET A 229 33.33 -10.39 109.67
C MET A 229 33.24 -11.44 110.79
N ARG A 230 32.93 -12.70 110.44
CA ARG A 230 32.92 -13.83 111.40
C ARG A 230 34.29 -14.03 112.04
N THR A 231 35.35 -14.12 111.25
CA THR A 231 36.72 -14.28 111.77
C THR A 231 37.17 -13.08 112.62
N LYS A 232 36.73 -11.86 112.32
CA LYS A 232 36.98 -10.68 113.17
C LYS A 232 36.22 -10.74 114.48
N LEU A 233 34.95 -11.16 114.45
CA LEU A 233 34.12 -11.34 115.65
C LEU A 233 34.67 -12.45 116.55
N ASP A 234 35.02 -13.61 115.99
CA ASP A 234 35.69 -14.70 116.71
C ASP A 234 37.00 -14.23 117.34
N ARG A 235 37.80 -13.43 116.61
CA ARG A 235 39.03 -12.84 117.14
C ARG A 235 38.74 -11.91 118.32
N ILE A 236 37.79 -10.98 118.20
CA ILE A 236 37.46 -10.01 119.25
C ILE A 236 36.89 -10.74 120.48
N TYR A 237 36.06 -11.76 120.28
CA TYR A 237 35.53 -12.60 121.34
C TYR A 237 36.65 -13.33 122.10
N LEU A 238 37.58 -13.97 121.37
CA LEU A 238 38.74 -14.63 121.97
C LEU A 238 39.73 -13.65 122.62
N GLU A 239 39.88 -12.44 122.07
CA GLU A 239 40.73 -11.37 122.64
C GLU A 239 40.10 -10.80 123.92
N ALA A 240 38.78 -10.62 123.97
CA ALA A 240 38.05 -10.21 125.16
C ALA A 240 38.05 -11.27 126.27
N LEU A 241 38.06 -12.56 125.90
CA LEU A 241 38.27 -13.68 126.84
C LEU A 241 39.74 -13.80 127.29
N GLY A 242 40.68 -13.37 126.45
CA GLY A 242 42.12 -13.51 126.65
C GLY A 242 42.81 -12.30 127.29
N ASP A 243 42.12 -11.18 127.47
CA ASP A 243 42.64 -9.97 128.13
C ASP A 243 42.33 -9.98 129.63
N PRO A 244 43.29 -10.31 130.52
CA PRO A 244 43.11 -10.16 131.96
C PRO A 244 43.20 -8.67 132.31
N ALA A 245 42.09 -7.94 132.15
CA ALA A 245 42.03 -6.53 132.50
C ALA A 245 42.09 -6.31 134.03
N GLY A 246 43.30 -6.14 134.56
CA GLY A 246 43.58 -5.37 135.78
C GLY A 246 43.03 -5.92 137.12
N PRO A 247 43.54 -5.45 138.26
CA PRO A 247 43.37 -6.10 139.56
C PRO A 247 41.97 -5.92 140.23
N ASN A 248 40.92 -5.58 139.49
CA ASN A 248 39.58 -5.30 140.05
C ASN A 248 38.40 -5.86 139.22
N SER A 249 38.55 -7.02 138.59
CA SER A 249 37.43 -7.73 137.96
C SER A 249 37.38 -9.18 138.42
N ASN A 250 36.81 -9.39 139.62
CA ASN A 250 36.59 -10.73 140.21
C ASN A 250 35.11 -11.13 140.23
N ASN A 251 34.30 -10.60 139.31
CA ASN A 251 32.96 -11.12 139.03
C ASN A 251 32.62 -10.84 137.56
N VAL A 252 33.27 -11.55 136.64
CA VAL A 252 32.65 -11.76 135.32
C VAL A 252 31.53 -12.78 135.59
N ASN A 253 30.29 -12.32 135.61
CA ASN A 253 29.17 -13.22 135.85
C ASN A 253 29.08 -14.19 134.68
N GLU A 254 28.95 -15.49 134.95
CA GLU A 254 28.69 -16.51 133.92
C GLU A 254 27.46 -16.16 133.07
N GLN A 255 26.55 -15.37 133.63
CA GLN A 255 25.40 -14.80 132.94
C GLN A 255 25.80 -13.78 131.86
N GLU A 256 26.74 -12.87 132.13
CA GLU A 256 27.20 -11.87 131.15
C GLU A 256 27.91 -12.52 129.95
N ILE A 257 28.64 -13.62 130.17
CA ILE A 257 29.27 -14.40 129.08
C ILE A 257 28.20 -15.08 128.22
N LYS A 258 27.13 -15.60 128.82
CA LYS A 258 26.01 -16.22 128.11
C LYS A 258 25.20 -15.19 127.32
N ASP A 259 24.94 -14.03 127.92
CA ASP A 259 24.23 -12.93 127.27
C ASP A 259 25.05 -12.41 126.07
N LEU A 260 26.38 -12.25 126.22
CA LEU A 260 27.28 -11.89 125.11
C LEU A 260 27.37 -12.96 124.01
N GLN A 261 27.27 -14.25 124.37
CA GLN A 261 27.23 -15.34 123.39
C GLN A 261 25.91 -15.33 122.60
N GLU A 262 24.78 -15.09 123.25
CA GLU A 262 23.48 -14.96 122.59
C GLU A 262 23.44 -13.73 121.66
N GLU A 263 23.99 -12.61 122.10
CA GLU A 263 24.17 -11.41 121.26
C GLU A 263 25.08 -11.68 120.05
N LEU A 264 26.16 -12.44 120.23
CA LEU A 264 27.06 -12.84 119.15
C LEU A 264 26.38 -13.78 118.13
N GLU A 265 25.61 -14.76 118.61
CA GLU A 265 24.84 -15.66 117.76
C GLU A 265 23.75 -14.90 116.98
N SER A 266 23.08 -13.94 117.63
CA SER A 266 22.16 -13.00 116.98
C SER A 266 22.87 -12.19 115.89
N LEU A 267 24.04 -11.62 116.18
CA LEU A 267 24.84 -10.87 115.21
C LEU A 267 25.28 -11.74 114.02
N TYR A 268 25.63 -13.00 114.24
CA TYR A 268 25.95 -13.92 113.13
C TYR A 268 24.78 -14.21 112.20
N SER A 269 23.56 -14.15 112.70
CA SER A 269 22.35 -14.29 111.88
C SER A 269 22.08 -13.04 111.04
N GLU A 270 22.47 -11.85 111.51
CA GLU A 270 22.25 -10.56 110.85
C GLU A 270 23.37 -10.19 109.85
N VAL A 271 24.61 -10.64 110.08
CA VAL A 271 25.77 -10.31 109.22
C VAL A 271 25.56 -10.74 107.77
N LEU A 272 24.93 -11.88 107.50
CA LEU A 272 24.69 -12.37 106.13
C LEU A 272 23.63 -11.51 105.39
N PRO A 273 22.41 -11.30 105.93
CA PRO A 273 21.44 -10.39 105.32
C PRO A 273 21.98 -8.97 105.07
N VAL A 274 22.73 -8.40 106.01
CA VAL A 274 23.29 -7.04 105.87
C VAL A 274 24.40 -7.00 104.80
N ALA A 275 25.28 -8.01 104.77
CA ALA A 275 26.29 -8.13 103.72
C ALA A 275 25.65 -8.29 102.33
N GLN A 276 24.58 -9.08 102.23
CA GLN A 276 23.83 -9.23 100.99
C GLN A 276 23.19 -7.90 100.55
N MET A 277 22.43 -7.23 101.42
CA MET A 277 21.80 -5.94 101.09
C MET A 277 22.84 -4.88 100.69
N SER A 278 23.97 -4.81 101.40
CA SER A 278 25.03 -3.84 101.08
C SER A 278 25.69 -4.12 99.72
N ALA A 279 25.97 -5.38 99.39
CA ALA A 279 26.56 -5.74 98.11
C ALA A 279 25.58 -5.54 96.95
N GLU A 280 24.30 -5.86 97.15
CA GLU A 280 23.25 -5.63 96.18
C GLU A 280 23.08 -4.13 95.88
N GLN A 281 23.01 -3.30 96.92
CA GLN A 281 22.81 -1.85 96.78
C GLN A 281 24.03 -1.12 96.22
N GLN A 282 25.25 -1.53 96.59
CA GLN A 282 26.48 -0.85 96.15
C GLN A 282 26.96 -1.27 94.75
N TYR A 283 26.76 -2.54 94.37
CA TYR A 283 27.40 -3.10 93.18
C TYR A 283 26.40 -3.70 92.18
N LEU A 284 25.43 -4.50 92.64
CA LEU A 284 24.52 -5.21 91.74
C LEU A 284 23.51 -4.27 91.07
N GLU A 285 22.77 -3.48 91.86
CA GLU A 285 21.76 -2.58 91.31
C GLU A 285 22.33 -1.49 90.39
N PRO A 286 23.46 -0.83 90.72
CA PRO A 286 24.06 0.16 89.82
C PRO A 286 24.56 -0.46 88.51
N ALA A 287 25.15 -1.65 88.57
CA ALA A 287 25.64 -2.34 87.37
C ALA A 287 24.48 -2.79 86.46
N LEU A 288 23.40 -3.33 87.03
CA LEU A 288 22.19 -3.67 86.27
C LEU A 288 21.55 -2.43 85.65
N ARG A 289 21.55 -1.29 86.36
CA ARG A 289 21.05 -0.02 85.82
C ARG A 289 21.90 0.48 84.65
N GLU A 290 23.21 0.36 84.72
CA GLU A 290 24.09 0.74 83.60
C GLU A 290 23.90 -0.17 82.39
N ILE A 291 23.77 -1.49 82.59
CA ILE A 291 23.54 -2.46 81.51
C ILE A 291 22.19 -2.20 80.84
N THR A 292 21.13 -1.97 81.61
CA THR A 292 19.80 -1.62 81.07
C THR A 292 19.81 -0.28 80.33
N LEU A 293 20.55 0.72 80.80
CA LEU A 293 20.72 2.00 80.08
C LEU A 293 21.49 1.82 78.76
N ARG A 294 22.55 1.00 78.74
CA ARG A 294 23.25 0.65 77.49
C ARG A 294 22.34 -0.11 76.53
N GLY A 295 21.56 -1.07 77.03
CA GLY A 295 20.57 -1.82 76.26
C GLY A 295 19.52 -0.90 75.64
N ASN A 296 19.00 0.07 76.40
CA ASN A 296 18.04 1.06 75.90
C ASN A 296 18.64 1.95 74.79
N GLN A 297 19.90 2.38 74.92
CA GLN A 297 20.59 3.16 73.88
C GLN A 297 20.88 2.32 72.62
N GLY A 298 21.22 1.04 72.79
CA GLY A 298 21.34 0.08 71.68
C GLY A 298 20.00 -0.15 70.98
N GLN A 299 18.92 -0.26 71.75
CA GLN A 299 17.56 -0.39 71.24
C GLN A 299 17.08 0.86 70.49
N GLU A 300 17.44 2.05 70.94
CA GLU A 300 17.11 3.28 70.21
C GLU A 300 17.85 3.36 68.88
N ARG A 301 19.14 2.98 68.84
CA ARG A 301 19.92 2.89 67.59
C ARG A 301 19.37 1.83 66.65
N SER A 302 19.01 0.65 67.16
CA SER A 302 18.42 -0.41 66.34
C SER A 302 17.04 -0.02 65.82
N TYR A 303 16.22 0.68 66.62
CA TYR A 303 14.95 1.23 66.18
C TYR A 303 15.12 2.28 65.06
N GLN A 304 16.07 3.21 65.21
CA GLN A 304 16.37 4.21 64.17
C GLN A 304 16.87 3.55 62.87
N ALA A 305 17.76 2.57 62.98
CA ALA A 305 18.27 1.83 61.82
C ALA A 305 17.17 0.97 61.17
N MET A 306 16.28 0.34 61.94
CA MET A 306 15.13 -0.41 61.43
C MET A 306 14.13 0.51 60.72
N LYS A 307 13.88 1.71 61.27
CA LYS A 307 13.06 2.73 60.62
C LYS A 307 13.67 3.16 59.29
N TYR A 308 14.99 3.40 59.25
CA TYR A 308 15.70 3.72 58.01
C TYR A 308 15.60 2.59 56.97
N ILE A 309 15.81 1.33 57.39
CA ILE A 309 15.63 0.15 56.52
C ILE A 309 14.20 0.09 55.95
N GLN A 310 13.19 0.30 56.79
CA GLN A 310 11.79 0.32 56.38
C GLN A 310 11.49 1.44 55.37
N GLU A 311 12.00 2.64 55.59
CA GLU A 311 11.85 3.78 54.67
C GLU A 311 12.53 3.50 53.33
N CYS A 312 13.75 2.95 53.33
CA CYS A 312 14.46 2.56 52.11
C CYS A 312 13.75 1.44 51.35
N LEU A 313 13.23 0.41 52.03
CA LEU A 313 12.47 -0.66 51.40
C LEU A 313 11.16 -0.13 50.80
N ASN A 314 10.44 0.75 51.50
CA ASN A 314 9.25 1.40 50.97
C ASN A 314 9.57 2.27 49.75
N PHE A 315 10.70 2.99 49.78
CA PHE A 315 11.19 3.77 48.65
C PHE A 315 11.48 2.87 47.44
N LEU A 316 12.20 1.77 47.64
CA LEU A 316 12.49 0.77 46.61
C LEU A 316 11.20 0.22 45.99
N VAL A 317 10.24 -0.23 46.82
CA VAL A 317 8.96 -0.76 46.33
C VAL A 317 8.16 0.27 45.53
N LYS A 318 8.03 1.51 46.02
CA LYS A 318 7.34 2.58 45.28
C LYS A 318 8.00 2.84 43.93
N ARG A 319 9.33 2.91 43.93
CA ARG A 319 10.11 3.16 42.73
C ARG A 319 10.00 2.01 41.73
N THR A 320 10.08 0.75 42.15
CA THR A 320 9.86 -0.42 41.28
C THR A 320 8.46 -0.42 40.66
N LYS A 321 7.42 -0.03 41.40
CA LYS A 321 6.06 0.11 40.86
C LYS A 321 5.99 1.15 39.73
N VAL A 322 6.54 2.34 39.97
CA VAL A 322 6.59 3.42 38.96
C VAL A 322 7.35 2.96 37.71
N TYR A 323 8.48 2.27 37.86
CA TYR A 323 9.20 1.72 36.70
C TYR A 323 8.45 0.62 35.99
N ALA A 324 7.71 -0.25 36.70
CA ALA A 324 6.89 -1.27 36.07
C ALA A 324 5.78 -0.64 35.20
N GLU A 325 5.10 0.40 35.70
CA GLU A 325 4.09 1.15 34.94
C GLU A 325 4.69 1.83 33.69
N HIS A 326 5.84 2.49 33.82
CA HIS A 326 6.51 3.10 32.68
C HIS A 326 7.05 2.07 31.67
N LEU A 327 7.51 0.91 32.14
CA LEU A 327 7.96 -0.17 31.27
C LEU A 327 6.79 -0.78 30.49
N GLU A 328 5.62 -0.93 31.11
CA GLU A 328 4.39 -1.36 30.43
C GLU A 328 3.96 -0.34 29.37
N GLN A 329 3.94 0.96 29.71
CA GLN A 329 3.65 2.03 28.74
C GLN A 329 4.64 2.01 27.56
N TYR A 330 5.93 1.85 27.86
CA TYR A 330 6.98 1.72 26.84
C TYR A 330 6.77 0.47 25.96
N GLN A 331 6.42 -0.66 26.55
CA GLN A 331 6.13 -1.89 25.82
C GLN A 331 4.91 -1.73 24.91
N CYS A 332 3.83 -1.12 25.38
CA CYS A 332 2.66 -0.79 24.57
C CYS A 332 3.02 0.11 23.39
N HIS A 333 3.83 1.16 23.64
CA HIS A 333 4.34 2.02 22.59
C HIS A 333 5.20 1.26 21.58
N GLN A 334 6.11 0.40 22.05
CA GLN A 334 6.96 -0.42 21.19
C GLN A 334 6.13 -1.38 20.32
N MET A 335 5.08 -1.98 20.86
CA MET A 335 4.16 -2.83 20.12
C MET A 335 3.39 -2.05 19.06
N ALA A 336 2.91 -0.84 19.38
CA ALA A 336 2.25 0.03 18.42
C ALA A 336 3.18 0.45 17.27
N VAL A 337 4.44 0.81 17.59
CA VAL A 337 5.46 1.15 16.58
C VAL A 337 5.78 -0.06 15.70
N LYS A 338 5.96 -1.25 16.28
CA LYS A 338 6.17 -2.48 15.49
C LYS A 338 4.98 -2.78 14.58
N PHE A 339 3.76 -2.63 15.06
CA PHE A 339 2.56 -2.81 14.25
C PHE A 339 2.49 -1.78 13.10
N ALA A 340 2.78 -0.51 13.37
CA ALA A 340 2.83 0.52 12.33
C ALA A 340 3.90 0.21 11.26
N ILE A 341 5.08 -0.24 11.69
CA ILE A 341 6.16 -0.70 10.80
C ILE A 341 5.69 -1.89 9.96
N GLU A 342 5.03 -2.88 10.54
CA GLU A 342 4.50 -4.04 9.82
C GLU A 342 3.41 -3.67 8.82
N CYS A 343 2.49 -2.77 9.20
CA CYS A 343 1.45 -2.26 8.30
C CYS A 343 2.07 -1.50 7.13
N GLY A 344 3.02 -0.59 7.39
CA GLY A 344 3.73 0.12 6.33
C GLY A 344 4.51 -0.82 5.41
N LYS A 345 5.15 -1.87 5.95
CA LYS A 345 5.82 -2.92 5.14
C LYS A 345 4.83 -3.71 4.28
N LYS A 346 3.63 -4.03 4.79
CA LYS A 346 2.57 -4.70 4.02
C LYS A 346 2.05 -3.81 2.89
N GLU A 347 1.85 -2.52 3.15
CA GLU A 347 1.42 -1.56 2.13
C GLU A 347 2.45 -1.41 1.00
N LEU A 348 3.75 -1.33 1.34
CA LEU A 348 4.83 -1.35 0.36
C LEU A 348 4.84 -2.63 -0.48
N GLN A 349 4.60 -3.79 0.15
CA GLN A 349 4.59 -5.08 -0.54
C GLN A 349 3.38 -5.20 -1.50
N LEU A 350 2.22 -4.67 -1.12
CA LEU A 350 1.05 -4.59 -1.99
C LEU A 350 1.32 -3.70 -3.20
N GLN A 351 1.97 -2.54 -3.01
CA GLN A 351 2.36 -1.66 -4.12
C GLN A 351 3.34 -2.33 -5.10
N ALA A 352 4.36 -3.03 -4.58
CA ALA A 352 5.31 -3.79 -5.41
C ALA A 352 4.62 -4.88 -6.26
N SER A 353 3.61 -5.56 -5.69
CA SER A 353 2.83 -6.57 -6.40
C SER A 353 1.89 -5.98 -7.47
N ALA A 354 1.33 -4.80 -7.22
CA ALA A 354 0.46 -4.09 -8.18
C ALA A 354 1.26 -3.63 -9.41
N GLN A 355 2.49 -3.14 -9.21
CA GLN A 355 3.37 -2.71 -10.30
C GLN A 355 3.92 -3.90 -11.13
N ALA A 356 4.15 -5.07 -10.51
CA ALA A 356 4.60 -6.28 -11.21
C ALA A 356 3.55 -6.91 -12.14
N SER A 357 2.27 -6.51 -12.01
CA SER A 357 1.17 -7.08 -12.80
C SER A 357 0.95 -6.42 -14.17
N LYS A 358 1.83 -5.51 -14.63
CA LYS A 358 1.75 -4.95 -16.01
C LYS A 358 1.78 -6.10 -17.03
N PRO A 359 0.68 -6.42 -17.73
CA PRO A 359 0.72 -7.41 -18.79
C PRO A 359 1.49 -6.80 -19.94
N ALA A 360 2.44 -7.58 -20.47
CA ALA A 360 3.08 -7.30 -21.73
C ALA A 360 2.02 -7.00 -22.80
N SER A 361 2.25 -5.91 -23.52
CA SER A 361 1.71 -5.60 -24.84
C SER A 361 1.08 -6.82 -25.55
N HIS A 362 -0.25 -6.78 -25.73
CA HIS A 362 -0.92 -7.58 -26.73
C HIS A 362 -1.58 -6.66 -27.75
N GLY A 363 -1.06 -6.77 -28.97
CA GLY A 363 -1.45 -5.98 -30.12
C GLY A 363 -2.91 -6.18 -30.49
N ARG A 364 -3.53 -5.03 -30.79
CA ARG A 364 -4.36 -4.78 -31.99
C ARG A 364 -5.14 -6.01 -32.50
N LYS A 365 -6.43 -6.06 -32.16
CA LYS A 365 -7.46 -6.55 -33.08
C LYS A 365 -8.53 -5.48 -33.25
N GLN A 366 -8.49 -4.85 -34.42
CA GLN A 366 -9.58 -4.05 -34.95
C GLN A 366 -10.78 -4.97 -35.11
N SER A 367 -11.82 -4.74 -34.32
CA SER A 367 -13.14 -5.33 -34.56
C SER A 367 -14.01 -4.27 -35.22
N ILE A 368 -14.26 -4.48 -36.50
CA ILE A 368 -15.31 -3.80 -37.25
C ILE A 368 -16.63 -4.29 -36.65
N THR A 369 -17.32 -3.42 -35.92
CA THR A 369 -18.74 -3.63 -35.61
C THR A 369 -19.54 -2.49 -36.21
N GLN A 370 -20.52 -2.95 -37.00
CA GLN A 370 -21.39 -2.20 -37.87
C GLN A 370 -22.20 -1.14 -37.13
N SER A 371 -22.43 -0.07 -37.88
CA SER A 371 -23.37 1.01 -37.60
C SER A 371 -24.78 0.49 -37.33
N ILE A 372 -25.33 0.81 -36.16
CA ILE A 372 -26.77 0.99 -36.00
C ILE A 372 -27.03 2.45 -35.64
N SER A 373 -27.52 3.15 -36.64
CA SER A 373 -28.17 4.45 -36.57
C SER A 373 -29.31 4.43 -35.55
N ARG A 374 -29.24 5.28 -34.52
CA ARG A 374 -30.42 5.85 -33.88
C ARG A 374 -30.24 7.36 -33.76
N LYS A 375 -31.07 8.06 -34.54
CA LYS A 375 -31.28 9.50 -34.48
C LYS A 375 -31.88 9.86 -33.11
N THR A 376 -31.20 10.70 -32.34
CA THR A 376 -31.87 11.54 -31.34
C THR A 376 -31.41 12.98 -31.52
N ARG A 377 -32.41 13.85 -31.53
CA ARG A 377 -32.38 15.27 -31.87
C ARG A 377 -31.48 16.06 -30.91
N ARG A 378 -30.83 17.08 -31.49
CA ARG A 378 -30.31 18.28 -30.83
C ARG A 378 -31.22 18.75 -29.68
N ARG A 379 -30.62 18.99 -28.52
CA ARG A 379 -30.92 20.16 -27.70
C ARG A 379 -29.61 20.72 -27.18
N SER A 380 -29.30 21.93 -27.63
CA SER A 380 -28.33 22.82 -27.04
C SER A 380 -28.91 23.38 -25.74
N SER A 381 -28.25 23.16 -24.61
CA SER A 381 -28.38 24.05 -23.45
C SER A 381 -27.16 23.90 -22.54
N MET A 382 -26.52 25.04 -22.36
CA MET A 382 -25.76 25.55 -21.22
C MET A 382 -24.83 24.62 -20.43
N PHE A 383 -23.64 25.19 -20.28
CA PHE A 383 -22.56 24.86 -19.39
C PHE A 383 -23.05 24.90 -17.93
N GLU A 384 -23.23 23.74 -17.33
CA GLU A 384 -23.20 23.56 -15.88
C GLU A 384 -22.19 22.44 -15.60
N GLU A 385 -21.29 22.71 -14.65
CA GLU A 385 -20.33 21.77 -14.10
C GLU A 385 -21.10 20.59 -13.49
N MET A 386 -21.21 19.51 -14.27
CA MET A 386 -21.97 18.33 -13.90
C MET A 386 -21.02 17.34 -13.21
N ASP A 387 -21.40 16.87 -12.03
CA ASP A 387 -20.59 16.01 -11.17
C ASP A 387 -20.18 14.70 -11.87
N ALA A 388 -18.97 14.19 -11.57
CA ALA A 388 -18.34 13.08 -12.29
C ALA A 388 -19.21 11.80 -12.26
N GLU A 389 -19.93 11.60 -11.16
CA GLU A 389 -20.90 10.53 -10.95
C GLU A 389 -22.10 10.60 -11.92
N GLN A 390 -22.63 11.79 -12.19
CA GLN A 390 -23.74 11.99 -13.12
C GLN A 390 -23.29 11.77 -14.58
N GLN A 391 -22.04 12.08 -14.89
CA GLN A 391 -21.44 11.82 -16.20
C GLN A 391 -21.24 10.32 -16.45
N MET A 392 -20.80 9.56 -15.43
CA MET A 392 -20.71 8.09 -15.49
C MET A 392 -22.08 7.44 -15.68
N LEU A 393 -23.10 7.88 -14.95
CA LEU A 393 -24.45 7.32 -15.02
C LEU A 393 -25.14 7.62 -16.36
N ARG A 394 -24.91 8.81 -16.91
CA ARG A 394 -25.35 9.17 -18.27
C ARG A 394 -24.68 8.32 -19.35
N ASN A 395 -23.39 7.99 -19.20
CA ASN A 395 -22.69 7.09 -20.11
C ASN A 395 -23.24 5.64 -20.05
N LEU A 396 -23.81 5.24 -18.90
CA LEU A 396 -24.48 3.96 -18.71
C LEU A 396 -25.95 3.95 -19.16
N GLY A 397 -26.47 5.10 -19.63
CA GLY A 397 -27.84 5.27 -20.13
C GLY A 397 -28.89 5.38 -19.03
N ILE A 398 -28.49 5.72 -17.80
CA ILE A 398 -29.37 5.88 -16.64
C ILE A 398 -29.56 7.39 -16.43
N ALA A 399 -30.79 7.87 -16.60
CA ALA A 399 -31.16 9.24 -16.27
C ALA A 399 -31.83 9.23 -14.89
N LEU A 400 -31.21 9.87 -13.90
CA LEU A 400 -31.82 10.14 -12.60
C LEU A 400 -32.78 11.35 -12.76
N PRO A 401 -33.99 11.29 -12.18
CA PRO A 401 -34.85 12.47 -12.07
C PRO A 401 -34.12 13.55 -11.26
N THR A 402 -34.12 14.79 -11.78
CA THR A 402 -33.34 15.93 -11.25
C THR A 402 -33.79 16.46 -9.88
N GLU A 403 -34.83 15.90 -9.27
CA GLU A 403 -35.29 16.23 -7.93
C GLU A 403 -35.87 14.95 -7.28
N SER A 404 -35.06 14.20 -6.53
CA SER A 404 -35.58 13.41 -5.42
C SER A 404 -34.50 13.12 -4.37
N ASP A 405 -34.94 12.98 -3.12
CA ASP A 405 -34.13 12.71 -1.94
C ASP A 405 -33.16 11.52 -2.16
N PRO A 406 -31.98 11.52 -1.50
CA PRO A 406 -30.92 10.53 -1.70
C PRO A 406 -31.41 9.08 -1.46
N ASP A 407 -32.38 8.89 -0.57
CA ASP A 407 -32.95 7.58 -0.25
C ASP A 407 -33.83 7.00 -1.38
N GLU A 408 -34.57 7.85 -2.11
CA GLU A 408 -35.35 7.40 -3.28
C GLU A 408 -34.46 7.09 -4.49
N SER A 409 -33.38 7.85 -4.64
CA SER A 409 -32.38 7.65 -5.70
C SER A 409 -31.64 6.32 -5.56
N HIS A 410 -31.31 5.92 -4.32
CA HIS A 410 -30.72 4.61 -4.03
C HIS A 410 -31.67 3.45 -4.36
N GLY A 411 -32.95 3.56 -3.98
CA GLY A 411 -33.95 2.54 -4.30
C GLY A 411 -34.18 2.38 -5.80
N TYR A 412 -34.17 3.49 -6.55
CA TYR A 412 -34.30 3.47 -8.01
C TYR A 412 -33.08 2.84 -8.69
N LEU A 413 -31.87 3.16 -8.25
CA LEU A 413 -30.63 2.57 -8.76
C LEU A 413 -30.56 1.05 -8.48
N GLU A 414 -30.97 0.60 -7.29
CA GLU A 414 -31.03 -0.83 -6.97
C GLU A 414 -32.06 -1.56 -7.85
N GLY A 415 -33.22 -0.93 -8.12
CA GLY A 415 -34.23 -1.46 -9.02
C GLY A 415 -33.73 -1.61 -10.47
N VAL A 416 -33.04 -0.60 -11.00
CA VAL A 416 -32.47 -0.62 -12.35
C VAL A 416 -31.34 -1.63 -12.48
N LEU A 417 -30.51 -1.79 -11.45
CA LEU A 417 -29.46 -2.82 -11.41
C LEU A 417 -30.07 -4.23 -11.35
N ARG A 418 -31.13 -4.45 -10.58
CA ARG A 418 -31.86 -5.72 -10.58
C ARG A 418 -32.54 -6.01 -11.92
N GLU A 419 -33.14 -5.02 -12.57
CA GLU A 419 -33.75 -5.21 -13.90
C GLU A 419 -32.71 -5.57 -14.97
N ARG A 420 -31.52 -4.95 -14.92
CA ARG A 420 -30.40 -5.30 -15.80
C ARG A 420 -29.79 -6.67 -15.49
N ALA A 421 -29.72 -7.06 -14.23
CA ALA A 421 -29.26 -8.40 -13.83
C ALA A 421 -30.27 -9.50 -14.22
N ALA A 422 -31.56 -9.18 -14.27
CA ALA A 422 -32.64 -10.10 -14.63
C ALA A 422 -32.85 -10.26 -16.15
N LYS A 423 -32.23 -9.44 -17.00
CA LYS A 423 -32.19 -9.62 -18.46
C LYS A 423 -30.86 -10.28 -18.84
N PRO A 424 -30.78 -11.63 -18.89
CA PRO A 424 -29.68 -12.28 -19.58
C PRO A 424 -29.81 -11.99 -21.09
N ILE A 425 -28.66 -11.77 -21.73
CA ILE A 425 -28.47 -11.54 -23.17
C ILE A 425 -29.14 -12.63 -24.00
#